data_AF-A0A9C8NTY5-F1
#
_entry.id   AF-A0A9C8NTY5-F1
#
_cell.length_a   1.000
_cell.length_b   1.000
_cell.length_c   1.000
_cell.angle_alpha   90.00
_cell.angle_beta   90.00
_cell.angle_gamma   90.00
#
_symmetry.space_group_name_H-M   'P 1'
#
loop_
_entity.id
_entity.type
_entity.pdbx_description
1 polymer ?
#
loop_
_entity_poly.entity_id
_entity_poly.type
_entity_poly.pdbx_seq_one_letter_code
_entity_poly.pdbx_strand_id
1 'polypeptide(L)'
;MAIPLGTTSRQLATTARWMLASVVTIAMLALWWPNFIGWGAAILGVTTTLTLWLMHRIVSGDRQIPAQPVYYALLAPAAILLVHFVAHSITGHRGLISFWVGAMDLSMLFHLALLVAAVMLAQSLLPRAASYAGTLSVCGAAMIIGPSMAMLGGAGQVEQIRPMLTLLGLAGVGVWLTPLWGIGRINEPPETSYPLTHPVLRRTVVVVAAAMCGMLTWTSPRALVLPAGLAGAVLLLSAAVFRRHRRWMVLAGGLLLAGAAVASVAWLNVHQTAGLLAPAGPFGLGEIAFAHVSASDSGPVVLGQSVGWVGMIWMTVGLAAMLIISLLRAGRLRRGDQGRAIIWVWTTALATCALLSPGGLQAPAVLMATALAWGLLPRMLGRPQQGRPGLILLLLMAGLMVAVGVARSTGLVGWSIGVLAGGSSDKWLHVVTGLLLALMLAWRMAGWGPWWGLVGVVLAGAAGGAGEVLQQIASAGRSPQWADWMAHGAGSAAALVLYGLCVGARWCESADVHNMDEAISRYRL
;
A
#
# COMPACT_ATOMS: atom_id res chain seq x y z
N MET A 1 14.28 6.13 20.86
CA MET A 1 13.79 4.93 21.60
C MET A 1 14.97 3.97 21.71
N ALA A 2 15.56 3.81 22.90
CA ALA A 2 16.66 2.87 23.10
C ALA A 2 16.13 1.44 22.97
N ILE A 3 16.77 0.61 22.15
CA ILE A 3 16.42 -0.81 21.99
C ILE A 3 17.02 -1.54 23.20
N PRO A 4 16.22 -2.07 24.13
CA PRO A 4 16.76 -2.76 25.29
C PRO A 4 17.60 -3.97 24.87
N LEU A 5 18.72 -4.20 25.55
CA LEU A 5 19.51 -5.43 25.42
C LEU A 5 18.59 -6.63 25.68
N GLY A 6 18.58 -7.61 24.78
CA GLY A 6 17.59 -8.70 24.75
C GLY A 6 16.42 -8.50 23.77
N THR A 7 16.47 -7.47 22.91
CA THR A 7 15.43 -7.29 21.88
C THR A 7 15.46 -8.40 20.85
N THR A 8 14.44 -9.26 20.88
CA THR A 8 14.35 -10.36 19.94
C THR A 8 13.83 -9.92 18.57
N SER A 9 14.18 -10.66 17.52
CA SER A 9 13.59 -10.54 16.17
C SER A 9 12.06 -10.53 16.20
N ARG A 10 11.45 -11.24 17.16
CA ARG A 10 9.99 -11.27 17.39
C ARG A 10 9.45 -9.95 17.95
N GLN A 11 10.18 -9.31 18.86
CA GLN A 11 9.80 -8.00 19.39
C GLN A 11 9.85 -6.94 18.29
N LEU A 12 10.92 -6.87 17.48
CA LEU A 12 10.99 -5.97 16.33
C LEU A 12 9.84 -6.18 15.34
N ALA A 13 9.51 -7.44 15.02
CA ALA A 13 8.36 -7.76 14.16
C ALA A 13 7.03 -7.29 14.77
N THR A 14 6.89 -7.40 16.09
CA THR A 14 5.69 -6.98 16.82
C THR A 14 5.57 -5.46 16.85
N THR A 15 6.67 -4.75 17.11
CA THR A 15 6.73 -3.29 17.07
C THR A 15 6.43 -2.76 15.67
N ALA A 16 7.05 -3.33 14.63
CA ALA A 16 6.78 -2.96 13.24
C ALA A 16 5.30 -3.18 12.87
N ARG A 17 4.69 -4.27 13.35
CA ARG A 17 3.26 -4.56 13.13
C ARG A 17 2.35 -3.54 13.80
N TRP A 18 2.60 -3.22 15.06
CA TRP A 18 1.81 -2.20 15.77
C TRP A 18 2.01 -0.82 15.16
N MET A 19 3.23 -0.49 14.72
CA MET A 19 3.48 0.73 13.96
C MET A 19 2.63 0.78 12.68
N LEU A 20 2.61 -0.30 11.89
CA LEU A 20 1.76 -0.37 10.70
C LEU A 20 0.27 -0.19 11.04
N ALA A 21 -0.20 -0.86 12.10
CA ALA A 21 -1.58 -0.75 12.55
C ALA A 21 -1.92 0.69 12.97
N SER A 22 -1.06 1.33 13.74
CA SER A 22 -1.20 2.74 14.15
C SER A 22 -1.22 3.67 12.95
N VAL A 23 -0.32 3.50 11.98
CA VAL A 23 -0.28 4.31 10.75
C VAL A 23 -1.58 4.16 9.96
N VAL A 24 -2.07 2.93 9.78
CA VAL A 24 -3.35 2.66 9.11
C VAL A 24 -4.50 3.32 9.89
N THR A 25 -4.60 3.11 11.20
CA THR A 25 -5.67 3.66 12.03
C THR A 25 -5.69 5.18 12.04
N ILE A 26 -4.53 5.82 12.24
CA ILE A 26 -4.40 7.29 12.21
C ILE A 26 -4.78 7.81 10.82
N ALA A 27 -4.32 7.14 9.76
CA ALA A 27 -4.68 7.53 8.40
C ALA A 27 -6.20 7.53 8.20
N MET A 28 -6.91 6.50 8.66
CA MET A 28 -8.37 6.45 8.55
C MET A 28 -9.08 7.53 9.36
N LEU A 29 -8.62 7.79 10.59
CA LEU A 29 -9.31 8.69 11.51
C LEU A 29 -9.06 10.17 11.19
N ALA A 30 -7.88 10.51 10.67
CA ALA A 30 -7.43 11.90 10.57
C ALA A 30 -6.98 12.32 9.16
N LEU A 31 -6.64 11.39 8.26
CA LEU A 31 -5.99 11.70 6.99
C LEU A 31 -6.87 11.37 5.77
N TRP A 32 -8.17 11.61 5.89
CA TRP A 32 -9.18 11.33 4.86
C TRP A 32 -9.32 12.44 3.82
N TRP A 33 -8.74 13.63 4.05
CA TRP A 33 -8.72 14.74 3.09
C TRP A 33 -7.34 14.91 2.44
N PRO A 34 -7.26 15.24 1.14
CA PRO A 34 -6.01 15.60 0.48
C PRO A 34 -5.34 16.82 1.14
N ASN A 35 -4.24 16.59 1.86
CA ASN A 35 -3.44 17.68 2.42
C ASN A 35 -1.98 17.24 2.64
N PHE A 36 -1.05 18.20 2.56
CA PHE A 36 0.39 17.94 2.66
C PHE A 36 0.81 17.37 4.03
N ILE A 37 0.17 17.80 5.12
CA ILE A 37 0.45 17.28 6.47
C ILE A 37 0.13 15.80 6.54
N GLY A 38 -1.03 15.40 6.02
CA GLY A 38 -1.49 14.02 6.00
C GLY A 38 -0.61 13.14 5.12
N TRP A 39 -0.21 13.63 3.95
CA TRP A 39 0.76 12.92 3.11
C TRP A 39 2.12 12.78 3.80
N GLY A 40 2.62 13.85 4.44
CA GLY A 40 3.84 13.80 5.24
C GLY A 40 3.75 12.74 6.34
N ALA A 41 2.65 12.74 7.10
CA ALA A 41 2.43 11.79 8.18
C ALA A 41 2.38 10.33 7.66
N ALA A 42 1.73 10.09 6.51
CA ALA A 42 1.71 8.78 5.88
C ALA A 42 3.11 8.34 5.41
N ILE A 43 3.87 9.23 4.78
CA ILE A 43 5.26 8.96 4.34
C ILE A 43 6.14 8.61 5.54
N LEU A 44 6.09 9.43 6.60
CA LEU A 44 6.85 9.19 7.83
C LEU A 44 6.46 7.86 8.46
N GLY A 45 5.16 7.58 8.54
CA GLY A 45 4.62 6.34 9.09
C GLY A 45 5.09 5.09 8.33
N VAL A 46 4.95 5.10 7.00
CA VAL A 46 5.38 3.98 6.14
C VAL A 46 6.89 3.81 6.17
N THR A 47 7.66 4.90 6.10
CA THR A 47 9.14 4.87 6.14
C THR A 47 9.65 4.33 7.48
N THR A 48 9.05 4.75 8.59
CA THR A 48 9.39 4.25 9.93
C THR A 48 9.06 2.76 10.04
N THR A 49 7.89 2.36 9.54
CA THR A 49 7.48 0.95 9.49
C THR A 49 8.43 0.11 8.64
N LEU A 50 8.86 0.63 7.48
CA LEU A 50 9.83 -0.01 6.60
C LEU A 50 11.20 -0.16 7.26
N THR A 51 11.65 0.85 8.02
CA THR A 51 12.89 0.82 8.78
C THR A 51 12.86 -0.30 9.83
N LEU A 52 11.80 -0.36 10.64
CA LEU A 52 11.61 -1.43 11.63
C LEU A 52 11.51 -2.81 10.96
N TRP A 53 10.85 -2.90 9.81
CA TRP A 53 10.78 -4.12 9.02
C TRP A 53 12.18 -4.56 8.52
N LEU A 54 13.00 -3.64 7.98
CA LEU A 54 14.36 -3.93 7.54
C LEU A 54 15.23 -4.41 8.70
N MET A 55 15.15 -3.76 9.86
CA MET A 55 15.85 -4.19 11.08
C MET A 55 15.45 -5.61 11.47
N HIS A 56 14.13 -5.90 11.50
CA HIS A 56 13.65 -7.26 11.73
C HIS A 56 14.21 -8.27 10.71
N ARG A 57 14.30 -7.91 9.42
CA ARG A 57 14.88 -8.76 8.37
C ARG A 57 16.39 -8.99 8.55
N ILE A 58 17.13 -7.97 9.01
CA ILE A 58 18.56 -8.09 9.32
C ILE A 58 18.78 -9.06 10.49
N VAL A 59 18.03 -8.89 11.59
CA VAL A 59 18.16 -9.76 12.77
C VAL A 59 17.76 -11.20 12.44
N SER A 60 16.62 -11.40 11.75
CA SER A 60 16.14 -12.73 11.37
C SER A 60 16.95 -13.40 10.25
N GLY A 61 17.79 -12.64 9.53
CA GLY A 61 18.53 -13.14 8.37
C GLY A 61 17.68 -13.46 7.13
N ASP A 62 16.36 -13.21 7.17
CA ASP A 62 15.49 -13.45 6.02
C ASP A 62 15.72 -12.40 4.92
N ARG A 63 16.06 -12.90 3.73
CA ARG A 63 16.44 -12.12 2.56
C ARG A 63 15.35 -12.04 1.49
N GLN A 64 14.15 -12.47 1.82
CA GLN A 64 13.02 -12.52 0.90
C GLN A 64 12.03 -11.40 1.15
N ILE A 65 11.35 -10.98 0.07
CA ILE A 65 10.18 -10.11 0.11
C ILE A 65 8.93 -10.89 -0.27
N PRO A 66 7.73 -10.51 0.22
CA PRO A 66 6.50 -11.10 -0.27
C PRO A 66 6.29 -10.89 -1.77
N ALA A 67 5.92 -11.94 -2.49
CA ALA A 67 5.38 -11.85 -3.84
C ALA A 67 3.92 -11.39 -3.79
N GLN A 68 3.56 -10.38 -4.58
CA GLN A 68 2.20 -9.89 -4.69
C GLN A 68 1.84 -9.69 -6.19
N PRO A 69 0.73 -10.28 -6.70
CA PRO A 69 0.34 -10.19 -8.12
C PRO A 69 -0.13 -8.80 -8.60
N VAL A 70 -0.66 -7.95 -7.73
CA VAL A 70 -0.99 -6.53 -7.97
C VAL A 70 0.19 -5.73 -8.47
N TYR A 71 1.43 -6.11 -8.13
CA TYR A 71 2.60 -5.45 -8.68
C TYR A 71 2.61 -5.52 -10.22
N TYR A 72 2.11 -6.61 -10.82
CA TYR A 72 1.97 -6.71 -12.29
C TYR A 72 0.96 -5.71 -12.87
N ALA A 73 -0.11 -5.39 -12.14
CA ALA A 73 -1.07 -4.37 -12.56
C ALA A 73 -0.49 -2.95 -12.51
N LEU A 74 0.48 -2.72 -11.61
CA LEU A 74 1.16 -1.43 -11.46
C LEU A 74 2.39 -1.26 -12.37
N LEU A 75 2.87 -2.33 -13.02
CA LEU A 75 4.07 -2.28 -13.87
C LEU A 75 3.94 -1.30 -15.03
N ALA A 76 2.84 -1.32 -15.79
CA ALA A 76 2.72 -0.44 -16.95
C ALA A 76 2.58 1.05 -16.58
N PRO A 77 1.75 1.45 -15.59
CA PRO A 77 1.77 2.82 -15.09
C PRO A 77 3.17 3.26 -14.65
N ALA A 78 3.90 2.43 -13.90
CA ALA A 78 5.26 2.74 -13.47
C ALA A 78 6.24 2.84 -14.66
N ALA A 79 6.14 1.96 -15.65
CA ALA A 79 6.98 1.97 -16.84
C ALA A 79 6.71 3.22 -17.71
N ILE A 80 5.45 3.60 -17.90
CA ILE A 80 5.09 4.80 -18.66
C ILE A 80 5.62 6.05 -17.97
N LEU A 81 5.46 6.16 -16.64
CA LEU A 81 6.04 7.26 -15.86
C LEU A 81 7.58 7.28 -15.95
N LEU A 82 8.23 6.11 -15.97
CA LEU A 82 9.68 6.00 -16.14
C LEU A 82 10.12 6.42 -17.56
N VAL A 83 9.35 6.09 -18.60
CA VAL A 83 9.61 6.53 -19.97
C VAL A 83 9.51 8.05 -20.07
N HIS A 84 8.48 8.66 -19.48
CA HIS A 84 8.36 10.11 -19.39
C HIS A 84 9.55 10.74 -18.66
N PHE A 85 10.02 10.11 -17.57
CA PHE A 85 11.21 10.54 -16.85
C PHE A 85 12.49 10.51 -17.71
N VAL A 86 12.74 9.41 -18.43
CA VAL A 86 13.92 9.26 -19.30
C VAL A 86 13.85 10.23 -20.48
N ALA A 87 12.70 10.36 -21.13
CA ALA A 87 12.50 11.26 -22.26
C ALA A 87 12.72 12.73 -21.89
N HIS A 88 12.23 13.15 -20.71
CA HIS A 88 12.47 14.50 -20.19
C HIS A 88 13.95 14.75 -19.87
N SER A 89 14.63 13.77 -19.26
CA SER A 89 16.03 13.90 -18.84
C SER A 89 17.00 14.03 -20.03
N ILE A 90 16.69 13.41 -21.18
CA ILE A 90 17.56 13.42 -22.37
C ILE A 90 17.35 14.67 -23.25
N THR A 91 16.14 15.22 -23.31
CA THR A 91 15.77 16.22 -24.34
C THR A 91 16.10 17.67 -24.01
N GLY A 92 16.67 17.95 -22.83
CA GLY A 92 17.47 19.16 -22.55
C GLY A 92 17.02 20.47 -23.22
N HIS A 93 15.74 20.87 -23.08
CA HIS A 93 15.21 22.19 -23.48
C HIS A 93 15.45 22.67 -24.93
N ARG A 94 15.93 21.86 -25.87
CA ARG A 94 16.15 22.31 -27.26
C ARG A 94 15.81 21.23 -28.29
N GLY A 95 14.66 21.42 -28.94
CA GLY A 95 14.41 20.94 -30.30
C GLY A 95 13.49 19.71 -30.44
N LEU A 96 12.40 19.93 -31.16
CA LEU A 96 11.57 18.95 -31.92
C LEU A 96 10.81 17.83 -31.18
N ILE A 97 11.14 17.48 -29.93
CA ILE A 97 10.37 16.51 -29.11
C ILE A 97 9.49 17.24 -28.07
N SER A 98 9.01 18.45 -28.38
CA SER A 98 8.15 19.24 -27.50
C SER A 98 6.68 18.76 -27.47
N PHE A 99 6.33 17.79 -28.31
CA PHE A 99 4.98 17.22 -28.38
C PHE A 99 4.74 16.08 -27.36
N TRP A 100 5.81 15.50 -26.80
CA TRP A 100 5.74 14.26 -25.99
C TRP A 100 6.12 14.40 -24.52
N VAL A 101 6.60 15.58 -24.11
CA VAL A 101 7.36 15.71 -22.85
C VAL A 101 6.79 16.83 -22.00
N GLY A 102 6.10 16.44 -20.93
CA GLY A 102 5.71 17.37 -19.89
C GLY A 102 6.84 17.67 -18.91
N ALA A 103 6.90 18.91 -18.43
CA ALA A 103 7.78 19.28 -17.31
C ALA A 103 7.41 18.45 -16.07
N MET A 104 8.43 17.87 -15.45
CA MET A 104 8.34 16.76 -14.50
C MET A 104 8.04 17.21 -13.06
N ASP A 105 7.36 16.34 -12.33
CA ASP A 105 7.25 16.29 -10.88
C ASP A 105 6.97 14.80 -10.50
N LEU A 106 7.52 14.35 -9.37
CA LEU A 106 7.66 12.94 -8.94
C LEU A 106 6.39 12.35 -8.33
N SER A 107 5.34 13.17 -8.25
CA SER A 107 4.22 12.95 -7.37
C SER A 107 3.58 11.58 -7.62
N MET A 108 3.13 11.28 -8.84
CA MET A 108 2.43 10.01 -9.11
C MET A 108 3.32 8.76 -8.94
N LEU A 109 4.58 8.81 -9.39
CA LEU A 109 5.52 7.69 -9.22
C LEU A 109 5.76 7.41 -7.72
N PHE A 110 5.87 8.48 -6.92
CA PHE A 110 6.00 8.36 -5.48
C PHE A 110 4.74 7.81 -4.80
N HIS A 111 3.54 8.21 -5.23
CA HIS A 111 2.29 7.62 -4.72
C HIS A 111 2.26 6.11 -4.96
N LEU A 112 2.62 5.68 -6.18
CA LEU A 112 2.68 4.26 -6.53
C LEU A 112 3.75 3.52 -5.71
N ALA A 113 4.93 4.12 -5.51
CA ALA A 113 5.97 3.54 -4.67
C ALA A 113 5.53 3.39 -3.20
N LEU A 114 4.88 4.41 -2.64
CA LEU A 114 4.35 4.38 -1.28
C LEU A 114 3.27 3.30 -1.13
N LEU A 115 2.35 3.20 -2.11
CA LEU A 115 1.33 2.16 -2.16
C LEU A 115 1.98 0.76 -2.21
N VAL A 116 2.96 0.54 -3.09
CA VAL A 116 3.68 -0.74 -3.19
C VAL A 116 4.40 -1.08 -1.89
N ALA A 117 5.07 -0.12 -1.26
CA ALA A 117 5.74 -0.31 0.03
C ALA A 117 4.73 -0.69 1.12
N ALA A 118 3.61 0.02 1.22
CA ALA A 118 2.57 -0.26 2.21
C ALA A 118 1.90 -1.63 1.98
N VAL A 119 1.66 -2.04 0.71
CA VAL A 119 1.17 -3.38 0.35
C VAL A 119 2.16 -4.45 0.83
N MET A 120 3.44 -4.26 0.54
CA MET A 120 4.50 -5.17 0.95
C MET A 120 4.56 -5.31 2.47
N LEU A 121 4.49 -4.19 3.20
CA LEU A 121 4.52 -4.15 4.67
C LEU A 121 3.30 -4.85 5.26
N ALA A 122 2.10 -4.57 4.75
CA ALA A 122 0.88 -5.26 5.18
C ALA A 122 1.00 -6.77 4.97
N GLN A 123 1.45 -7.21 3.80
CA GLN A 123 1.63 -8.62 3.51
C GLN A 123 2.71 -9.27 4.40
N SER A 124 3.80 -8.56 4.68
CA SER A 124 4.93 -9.11 5.42
C SER A 124 4.76 -9.10 6.95
N LEU A 125 4.09 -8.10 7.52
CA LEU A 125 3.96 -7.92 8.96
C LEU A 125 2.70 -8.55 9.54
N LEU A 126 1.73 -8.87 8.69
CA LEU A 126 0.48 -9.55 9.04
C LEU A 126 0.33 -10.93 8.36
N PRO A 127 1.35 -11.82 8.41
CA PRO A 127 1.31 -13.10 7.68
C PRO A 127 0.27 -14.09 8.25
N ARG A 128 -0.20 -13.86 9.48
CA ARG A 128 -1.20 -14.68 10.19
C ARG A 128 -2.44 -13.85 10.51
N ALA A 129 -3.13 -13.39 9.48
CA ALA A 129 -4.20 -12.43 9.65
C ALA A 129 -5.33 -12.83 10.64
N ALA A 130 -5.63 -14.14 10.80
CA ALA A 130 -6.57 -14.59 11.87
C ALA A 130 -6.00 -14.46 13.29
N SER A 131 -4.69 -14.66 13.48
CA SER A 131 -4.04 -14.41 14.77
C SER A 131 -4.00 -12.92 15.13
N TYR A 132 -4.33 -12.05 14.17
CA TYR A 132 -4.36 -10.60 14.32
C TYR A 132 -5.78 -10.03 14.19
N ALA A 133 -6.78 -10.84 14.54
CA ALA A 133 -8.18 -10.45 14.56
C ALA A 133 -8.41 -9.10 15.26
N GLY A 134 -7.80 -8.89 16.44
CA GLY A 134 -7.89 -7.63 17.17
C GLY A 134 -7.33 -6.45 16.38
N THR A 135 -6.15 -6.59 15.78
CA THR A 135 -5.54 -5.56 14.92
C THR A 135 -6.43 -5.22 13.73
N LEU A 136 -6.97 -6.24 13.04
CA LEU A 136 -7.86 -6.02 11.90
C LEU A 136 -9.20 -5.40 12.33
N SER A 137 -9.73 -5.77 13.49
CA SER A 137 -10.92 -5.13 14.05
C SER A 137 -10.68 -3.65 14.34
N VAL A 138 -9.53 -3.28 14.89
CA VAL A 138 -9.17 -1.87 15.13
C VAL A 138 -9.04 -1.11 13.82
N CYS A 139 -8.34 -1.66 12.82
CA CYS A 139 -8.23 -1.05 11.50
C CYS A 139 -9.60 -0.91 10.82
N GLY A 140 -10.42 -1.97 10.82
CA GLY A 140 -11.76 -1.98 10.23
C GLY A 140 -12.71 -1.01 10.92
N ALA A 141 -12.68 -0.94 12.25
CA ALA A 141 -13.46 0.04 13.01
C ALA A 141 -13.02 1.48 12.68
N ALA A 142 -11.70 1.74 12.59
CA ALA A 142 -11.18 3.04 12.18
C ALA A 142 -11.62 3.41 10.75
N MET A 143 -11.60 2.45 9.82
CA MET A 143 -12.10 2.62 8.46
C MET A 143 -13.60 2.91 8.39
N ILE A 144 -14.39 2.53 9.40
CA ILE A 144 -15.83 2.87 9.48
C ILE A 144 -16.00 4.25 10.15
N ILE A 145 -15.38 4.45 11.31
CA ILE A 145 -15.53 5.65 12.14
C ILE A 145 -15.00 6.89 11.43
N GLY A 146 -13.79 6.83 10.85
CA GLY A 146 -13.15 7.97 10.20
C GLY A 146 -14.01 8.57 9.08
N PRO A 147 -14.42 7.79 8.07
CA PRO A 147 -15.32 8.28 7.02
C PRO A 147 -16.69 8.72 7.55
N SER A 148 -17.26 8.04 8.55
CA SER A 148 -18.52 8.47 9.17
C SER A 148 -18.38 9.85 9.81
N MET A 149 -17.31 10.07 10.58
CA MET A 149 -17.01 11.35 11.20
C MET A 149 -16.77 12.43 10.14
N ALA A 150 -16.04 12.14 9.07
CA ALA A 150 -15.80 13.07 7.98
C ALA A 150 -17.10 13.49 7.28
N MET A 151 -18.02 12.53 7.06
CA MET A 151 -19.33 12.80 6.46
C MET A 151 -20.22 13.66 7.36
N LEU A 152 -20.13 13.50 8.68
CA LEU A 152 -20.88 14.28 9.67
C LEU A 152 -20.24 15.65 9.96
N GLY A 153 -18.91 15.74 9.93
CA GLY A 153 -18.10 16.87 10.39
C GLY A 153 -17.83 17.96 9.36
N GLY A 154 -18.76 18.23 8.44
CA GLY A 154 -18.65 19.33 7.47
C GLY A 154 -17.89 19.00 6.18
N ALA A 155 -16.90 18.11 6.19
CA ALA A 155 -16.26 17.67 4.95
C ALA A 155 -17.17 16.84 4.04
N GLY A 156 -18.16 16.16 4.62
CA GLY A 156 -19.27 15.59 3.88
C GLY A 156 -20.09 16.62 3.10
N GLN A 157 -19.96 17.93 3.33
CA GLN A 157 -20.64 18.92 2.50
C GLN A 157 -20.05 19.01 1.08
N VAL A 158 -18.83 18.52 0.87
CA VAL A 158 -18.27 18.36 -0.47
C VAL A 158 -18.85 17.10 -1.11
N GLU A 159 -19.92 17.27 -1.91
CA GLU A 159 -20.63 16.15 -2.55
C GLU A 159 -19.70 15.22 -3.34
N GLN A 160 -18.64 15.76 -3.93
CA GLN A 160 -17.71 15.04 -4.79
C GLN A 160 -16.98 13.91 -4.06
N ILE A 161 -16.59 14.08 -2.79
CA ILE A 161 -15.78 13.08 -2.05
C ILE A 161 -16.62 12.07 -1.26
N ARG A 162 -17.93 12.27 -1.13
CA ARG A 162 -18.81 11.32 -0.41
C ARG A 162 -18.73 9.88 -0.93
N PRO A 163 -18.63 9.62 -2.25
CA PRO A 163 -18.48 8.26 -2.76
C PRO A 163 -17.21 7.57 -2.26
N MET A 164 -16.08 8.29 -2.26
CA MET A 164 -14.82 7.79 -1.72
C MET A 164 -14.96 7.40 -0.24
N LEU A 165 -15.52 8.29 0.60
CA LEU A 165 -15.73 8.03 2.03
C LEU A 165 -16.66 6.84 2.29
N THR A 166 -17.74 6.73 1.50
CA THR A 166 -18.71 5.63 1.61
C THR A 166 -18.05 4.29 1.27
N LEU A 167 -17.30 4.23 0.16
CA LEU A 167 -16.60 3.03 -0.28
C LEU A 167 -15.51 2.61 0.72
N LEU A 168 -14.79 3.58 1.28
CA LEU A 168 -13.79 3.36 2.33
C LEU A 168 -14.44 2.77 3.59
N GLY A 169 -15.57 3.33 4.03
CA GLY A 169 -16.37 2.82 5.14
C GLY A 169 -16.86 1.39 4.94
N LEU A 170 -17.40 1.09 3.75
CA LEU A 170 -17.87 -0.24 3.39
C LEU A 170 -16.72 -1.26 3.32
N ALA A 171 -15.55 -0.86 2.81
CA ALA A 171 -14.35 -1.70 2.87
C ALA A 171 -13.96 -1.97 4.33
N GLY A 172 -14.08 -0.96 5.20
CA GLY A 172 -13.89 -1.10 6.65
C GLY A 172 -14.80 -2.14 7.30
N VAL A 173 -16.08 -2.19 6.91
CA VAL A 173 -17.00 -3.25 7.35
C VAL A 173 -16.48 -4.64 6.96
N GLY A 174 -15.99 -4.81 5.74
CA GLY A 174 -15.40 -6.07 5.29
C GLY A 174 -14.17 -6.49 6.09
N VAL A 175 -13.27 -5.54 6.38
CA VAL A 175 -12.10 -5.76 7.25
C VAL A 175 -12.55 -6.13 8.68
N TRP A 176 -13.49 -5.39 9.25
CA TRP A 176 -13.99 -5.57 10.61
C TRP A 176 -14.68 -6.93 10.82
N LEU A 177 -15.34 -7.45 9.77
CA LEU A 177 -15.99 -8.76 9.80
C LEU A 177 -14.98 -9.93 9.75
N THR A 178 -13.73 -9.72 9.34
CA THR A 178 -12.72 -10.78 9.16
C THR A 178 -12.61 -11.79 10.32
N PRO A 179 -12.64 -11.38 11.61
CA PRO A 179 -12.58 -12.29 12.75
C PRO A 179 -13.73 -13.31 12.83
N LEU A 180 -14.83 -13.09 12.12
CA LEU A 180 -15.94 -14.05 12.07
C LEU A 180 -15.55 -15.37 11.40
N TRP A 181 -14.46 -15.41 10.65
CA TRP A 181 -13.94 -16.60 9.99
C TRP A 181 -12.55 -16.95 10.53
N GLY A 182 -12.44 -18.03 11.30
CA GLY A 182 -11.15 -18.62 11.64
C GLY A 182 -10.41 -19.05 10.36
N ILE A 183 -9.07 -18.95 10.36
CA ILE A 183 -8.25 -19.62 9.33
C ILE A 183 -8.11 -21.07 9.75
N GLY A 184 -8.95 -21.95 9.20
CA GLY A 184 -8.64 -23.37 9.25
C GLY A 184 -7.36 -23.59 8.44
N ARG A 185 -6.27 -24.03 9.07
CA ARG A 185 -5.14 -24.53 8.27
C ARG A 185 -5.60 -25.82 7.60
N ILE A 186 -5.15 -26.04 6.36
CA ILE A 186 -5.37 -27.29 5.65
C ILE A 186 -4.77 -28.48 6.43
N ASN A 187 -3.80 -28.23 7.34
CA ASN A 187 -3.08 -29.25 8.08
C ASN A 187 -3.09 -29.09 9.62
N GLU A 188 -3.90 -28.20 10.22
CA GLU A 188 -4.03 -28.16 11.70
C GLU A 188 -5.35 -28.78 12.16
N PRO A 189 -5.35 -29.50 13.29
CA PRO A 189 -6.57 -30.02 13.89
C PRO A 189 -7.52 -28.87 14.25
N PRO A 190 -8.84 -29.07 14.17
CA PRO A 190 -9.87 -28.02 14.34
C PRO A 190 -9.77 -27.23 15.65
N GLU A 191 -9.14 -27.79 16.67
CA GLU A 191 -9.19 -27.37 18.08
C GLU A 191 -8.38 -26.10 18.40
N THR A 192 -7.45 -25.67 17.54
CA THR A 192 -6.62 -24.46 17.80
C THR A 192 -7.13 -23.19 17.13
N SER A 193 -8.25 -23.27 16.41
CA SER A 193 -8.88 -22.14 15.75
C SER A 193 -9.80 -21.44 16.73
N TYR A 194 -9.52 -20.18 17.12
CA TYR A 194 -10.50 -19.34 17.81
C TYR A 194 -11.34 -18.56 16.80
N PRO A 195 -12.52 -19.04 16.37
CA PRO A 195 -13.60 -18.14 15.99
C PRO A 195 -14.22 -17.54 17.24
N LEU A 196 -14.96 -16.45 17.08
CA LEU A 196 -16.04 -16.08 18.01
C LEU A 196 -17.04 -17.25 18.03
N THR A 197 -16.79 -18.25 18.87
CA THR A 197 -17.58 -19.49 18.97
C THR A 197 -18.99 -19.21 19.46
N HIS A 198 -19.20 -18.07 20.12
CA HIS A 198 -20.50 -17.71 20.66
C HIS A 198 -21.45 -17.22 19.56
N PRO A 199 -22.53 -17.97 19.25
CA PRO A 199 -23.44 -17.66 18.14
C PRO A 199 -24.14 -16.30 18.31
N VAL A 200 -24.38 -15.86 19.54
CA VAL A 200 -24.96 -14.54 19.83
C VAL A 200 -24.02 -13.43 19.40
N LEU A 201 -22.73 -13.52 19.75
CA LEU A 201 -21.76 -12.49 19.43
C LEU A 201 -21.56 -12.36 17.92
N ARG A 202 -21.55 -13.50 17.21
CA ARG A 202 -21.54 -13.53 15.74
C ARG A 202 -22.78 -12.84 15.14
N ARG A 203 -23.97 -13.10 15.67
CA ARG A 203 -25.21 -12.43 15.22
C ARG A 203 -25.13 -10.92 15.48
N THR A 204 -24.71 -10.50 16.67
CA THR A 204 -24.55 -9.08 17.03
C THR A 204 -23.59 -8.38 16.08
N VAL A 205 -22.42 -8.96 15.80
CA VAL A 205 -21.44 -8.38 14.86
C VAL A 205 -22.03 -8.23 13.46
N VAL A 206 -22.79 -9.22 12.96
CA VAL A 206 -23.45 -9.13 11.65
C VAL A 206 -24.54 -8.06 11.63
N VAL A 207 -25.35 -7.95 12.68
CA VAL A 207 -26.38 -6.90 12.80
C VAL A 207 -25.75 -5.52 12.84
N VAL A 208 -24.70 -5.34 13.62
CA VAL A 208 -23.95 -4.07 13.69
C VAL A 208 -23.35 -3.74 12.31
N ALA A 209 -22.75 -4.71 11.62
CA ALA A 209 -22.23 -4.49 10.27
C ALA A 209 -23.33 -4.08 9.28
N ALA A 210 -24.50 -4.72 9.33
CA ALA A 210 -25.64 -4.36 8.50
C ALA A 210 -26.13 -2.93 8.80
N ALA A 211 -26.21 -2.56 10.09
CA ALA A 211 -26.57 -1.20 10.50
C ALA A 211 -25.54 -0.16 10.05
N MET A 212 -24.23 -0.47 10.17
CA MET A 212 -23.16 0.41 9.68
C MET A 212 -23.18 0.57 8.17
N CYS A 213 -23.39 -0.51 7.42
CA CYS A 213 -23.65 -0.42 5.99
C CYS A 213 -24.84 0.50 5.73
N GLY A 214 -25.99 0.26 6.36
CA GLY A 214 -27.19 1.08 6.22
C GLY A 214 -26.93 2.57 6.48
N MET A 215 -26.22 2.90 7.56
CA MET A 215 -25.84 4.27 7.89
C MET A 215 -24.95 4.90 6.82
N LEU A 216 -23.85 4.24 6.42
CA LEU A 216 -22.95 4.72 5.38
C LEU A 216 -23.70 4.92 4.05
N THR A 217 -24.58 3.99 3.71
CA THR A 217 -25.40 4.05 2.49
C THR A 217 -26.42 5.19 2.51
N TRP A 218 -26.98 5.50 3.68
CA TRP A 218 -27.95 6.58 3.87
C TRP A 218 -27.31 7.95 3.66
N THR A 219 -26.06 8.13 4.09
CA THR A 219 -25.35 9.41 3.98
C THR A 219 -24.95 9.77 2.54
N SER A 220 -24.91 8.78 1.63
CA SER A 220 -24.58 9.00 0.23
C SER A 220 -25.32 8.00 -0.69
N PRO A 221 -26.63 8.21 -0.94
CA PRO A 221 -27.41 7.29 -1.78
C PRO A 221 -26.85 7.19 -3.21
N ARG A 222 -26.27 8.28 -3.73
CA ARG A 222 -25.60 8.30 -5.04
C ARG A 222 -24.38 7.39 -5.08
N ALA A 223 -23.65 7.31 -3.97
CA ALA A 223 -22.50 6.41 -3.85
C ALA A 223 -22.90 4.94 -3.75
N LEU A 224 -24.19 4.58 -3.73
CA LEU A 224 -24.62 3.18 -3.69
C LEU A 224 -24.50 2.45 -5.02
N VAL A 225 -24.62 3.19 -6.13
CA VAL A 225 -24.68 2.60 -7.46
C VAL A 225 -23.43 1.78 -7.75
N LEU A 226 -22.25 2.35 -7.49
CA LEU A 226 -20.97 1.70 -7.72
C LEU A 226 -20.72 0.48 -6.79
N PRO A 227 -20.80 0.57 -5.45
CA PRO A 227 -20.64 -0.58 -4.56
C PRO A 227 -21.74 -1.63 -4.71
N ALA A 228 -22.98 -1.26 -5.06
CA ALA A 228 -24.03 -2.24 -5.37
C ALA A 228 -23.71 -2.99 -6.66
N GLY A 229 -23.33 -2.29 -7.73
CA GLY A 229 -22.89 -2.91 -8.98
C GLY A 229 -21.66 -3.81 -8.78
N LEU A 230 -20.68 -3.34 -8.01
CA LEU A 230 -19.48 -4.09 -7.67
C LEU A 230 -19.77 -5.33 -6.82
N ALA A 231 -20.59 -5.19 -5.77
CA ALA A 231 -21.04 -6.31 -4.95
C ALA A 231 -21.81 -7.32 -5.81
N GLY A 232 -22.65 -6.84 -6.71
CA GLY A 232 -23.37 -7.68 -7.66
C GLY A 232 -22.44 -8.45 -8.58
N ALA A 233 -21.45 -7.77 -9.19
CA ALA A 233 -20.44 -8.39 -10.04
C ALA A 233 -19.59 -9.42 -9.29
N VAL A 234 -19.12 -9.09 -8.07
CA VAL A 234 -18.35 -10.01 -7.23
C VAL A 234 -19.19 -11.24 -6.86
N LEU A 235 -20.47 -11.07 -6.53
CA LEU A 235 -21.37 -12.19 -6.23
C LEU A 235 -21.64 -13.07 -7.46
N LEU A 236 -21.86 -12.48 -8.64
CA LEU A 236 -22.03 -13.23 -9.88
C LEU A 236 -20.77 -14.01 -10.26
N LEU A 237 -19.59 -13.38 -10.19
CA LEU A 237 -18.30 -14.05 -10.40
C LEU A 237 -18.07 -15.16 -9.37
N SER A 238 -18.43 -14.90 -8.11
CA SER A 238 -18.37 -15.89 -7.02
C SER A 238 -19.32 -17.05 -7.28
N ALA A 239 -20.50 -16.82 -7.85
CA ALA A 239 -21.48 -17.86 -8.16
C ALA A 239 -20.98 -18.85 -9.22
N ALA A 240 -20.11 -18.41 -10.14
CA ALA A 240 -19.44 -19.28 -11.10
C ALA A 240 -18.47 -20.27 -10.43
N VAL A 241 -17.95 -19.91 -9.26
CA VAL A 241 -16.96 -20.68 -8.52
C VAL A 241 -17.61 -21.51 -7.39
N PHE A 242 -18.53 -20.95 -6.62
CA PHE A 242 -19.11 -21.57 -5.42
C PHE A 242 -20.47 -22.22 -5.71
N ARG A 243 -20.42 -23.47 -6.21
CA ARG A 243 -21.62 -24.21 -6.68
C ARG A 243 -22.75 -24.34 -5.64
N ARG A 244 -22.44 -24.47 -4.34
CA ARG A 244 -23.44 -24.71 -3.28
C ARG A 244 -24.39 -23.54 -3.07
N HIS A 245 -23.87 -22.31 -3.11
CA HIS A 245 -24.65 -21.08 -2.89
C HIS A 245 -24.96 -20.34 -4.19
N ARG A 246 -24.68 -20.98 -5.33
CA ARG A 246 -24.81 -20.39 -6.67
C ARG A 246 -26.17 -19.72 -6.88
N ARG A 247 -27.28 -20.38 -6.54
CA ARG A 247 -28.63 -19.82 -6.73
C ARG A 247 -28.80 -18.48 -5.99
N TRP A 248 -28.44 -18.45 -4.71
CA TRP A 248 -28.54 -17.24 -3.89
C TRP A 248 -27.57 -16.14 -4.32
N MET A 249 -26.35 -16.50 -4.71
CA MET A 249 -25.36 -15.54 -5.22
C MET A 249 -25.78 -14.96 -6.58
N VAL A 250 -26.36 -15.76 -7.48
CA VAL A 250 -26.90 -15.27 -8.76
C VAL A 250 -28.08 -14.34 -8.52
N LEU A 251 -29.02 -14.72 -7.64
CA LEU A 251 -30.19 -13.89 -7.34
C LEU A 251 -29.78 -12.56 -6.70
N ALA A 252 -29.01 -12.59 -5.61
CA ALA A 252 -28.54 -11.37 -4.94
C ALA A 252 -27.64 -10.54 -5.86
N GLY A 253 -26.74 -11.18 -6.59
CA GLY A 253 -25.83 -10.50 -7.50
C GLY A 253 -26.53 -9.84 -8.69
N GLY A 254 -27.49 -10.54 -9.28
CA GLY A 254 -28.32 -10.04 -10.37
C GLY A 254 -29.23 -8.89 -9.94
N LEU A 255 -29.87 -8.99 -8.76
CA LEU A 255 -30.68 -7.91 -8.20
C LEU A 255 -29.85 -6.65 -7.94
N LEU A 256 -28.66 -6.79 -7.35
CA LEU A 256 -27.77 -5.66 -7.08
C LEU A 256 -27.27 -5.01 -8.38
N LEU A 257 -26.90 -5.79 -9.39
CA LEU A 257 -26.48 -5.26 -10.69
C LEU A 257 -27.62 -4.61 -11.45
N ALA A 258 -28.82 -5.20 -11.46
CA ALA A 258 -29.99 -4.61 -12.10
C ALA A 258 -30.37 -3.29 -11.43
N GLY A 259 -30.41 -3.25 -10.10
CA GLY A 259 -30.65 -2.02 -9.35
C GLY A 259 -29.61 -0.94 -9.63
N ALA A 260 -28.32 -1.31 -9.67
CA ALA A 260 -27.24 -0.40 -10.03
C ALA A 260 -27.36 0.11 -11.48
N ALA A 261 -27.72 -0.75 -12.43
CA ALA A 261 -27.90 -0.37 -13.83
C ALA A 261 -29.08 0.62 -14.00
N VAL A 262 -30.23 0.35 -13.37
CA VAL A 262 -31.41 1.25 -13.39
C VAL A 262 -31.05 2.60 -12.78
N ALA A 263 -30.38 2.60 -11.63
CA ALA A 263 -29.94 3.83 -10.98
C ALA A 263 -28.91 4.59 -11.83
N SER A 264 -28.01 3.89 -12.54
CA SER A 264 -27.03 4.50 -13.45
C SER A 264 -27.69 5.15 -14.67
N VAL A 265 -28.67 4.49 -15.29
CA VAL A 265 -29.40 5.04 -16.46
C VAL A 265 -30.24 6.24 -16.07
N ALA A 266 -30.95 6.16 -14.94
CA ALA A 266 -31.68 7.30 -14.40
C ALA A 266 -30.75 8.50 -14.10
N TRP A 267 -29.49 8.24 -13.74
CA TRP A 267 -28.50 9.27 -13.44
C TRP A 267 -27.83 9.87 -14.68
N LEU A 268 -27.42 9.05 -15.64
CA LEU A 268 -26.81 9.49 -16.90
C LEU A 268 -27.75 10.38 -17.73
N ASN A 269 -29.07 10.16 -17.61
CA ASN A 269 -30.08 11.01 -18.23
C ASN A 269 -30.20 12.41 -17.60
N VAL A 270 -29.63 12.64 -16.40
CA VAL A 270 -29.70 13.92 -15.66
C VAL A 270 -28.38 14.70 -15.74
N HIS A 271 -27.24 14.03 -15.92
CA HIS A 271 -25.93 14.66 -15.98
C HIS A 271 -25.20 14.25 -17.26
N GLN A 272 -25.03 15.20 -18.19
CA GLN A 272 -24.12 15.03 -19.33
C GLN A 272 -22.71 14.74 -18.79
N THR A 273 -22.27 13.50 -18.86
CA THR A 273 -20.88 13.10 -18.56
C THR A 273 -19.97 13.53 -19.72
N ALA A 274 -19.85 14.84 -19.94
CA ALA A 274 -18.83 15.43 -20.77
C ALA A 274 -17.54 15.51 -19.92
N GLY A 275 -16.55 14.65 -20.20
CA GLY A 275 -15.21 14.82 -19.62
C GLY A 275 -14.43 13.55 -19.25
N LEU A 276 -15.04 12.35 -19.30
CA LEU A 276 -14.35 11.10 -18.95
C LEU A 276 -13.14 10.77 -19.86
N LEU A 277 -13.03 11.45 -21.00
CA LEU A 277 -11.92 11.35 -21.95
C LEU A 277 -11.57 12.74 -22.50
N ALA A 278 -11.19 13.69 -21.64
CA ALA A 278 -10.32 14.77 -22.10
C ALA A 278 -9.08 14.14 -22.78
N PRO A 279 -8.50 14.74 -23.84
CA PRO A 279 -7.65 14.04 -24.81
C PRO A 279 -6.26 13.74 -24.25
N ALA A 280 -6.18 12.82 -23.29
CA ALA A 280 -4.93 12.22 -22.90
C ALA A 280 -4.53 11.24 -24.00
N GLY A 281 -3.38 11.48 -24.63
CA GLY A 281 -2.80 10.56 -25.62
C GLY A 281 -2.56 9.16 -25.03
N PRO A 282 -2.12 8.19 -25.86
CA PRO A 282 -1.89 6.81 -25.43
C PRO A 282 -1.01 6.65 -24.18
N PHE A 283 -0.07 7.57 -23.99
CA PHE A 283 0.89 7.55 -22.88
C PHE A 283 0.65 8.65 -21.84
N GLY A 284 -0.41 9.45 -21.99
CA GLY A 284 -0.69 10.57 -21.10
C GLY A 284 0.30 11.71 -21.23
N LEU A 285 0.17 12.69 -20.34
CA LEU A 285 0.95 13.92 -20.28
C LEU A 285 2.08 13.85 -19.25
N GLY A 286 2.26 12.69 -18.60
CA GLY A 286 3.16 12.56 -17.46
C GLY A 286 2.71 13.51 -16.36
N GLU A 287 3.63 14.34 -15.87
CA GLU A 287 3.31 15.26 -14.79
C GLU A 287 2.51 16.50 -15.24
N ILE A 288 2.58 16.93 -16.50
CA ILE A 288 1.74 18.06 -16.97
C ILE A 288 0.26 17.80 -16.69
N ALA A 289 -0.13 16.52 -16.58
CA ALA A 289 -1.43 16.10 -16.08
C ALA A 289 -1.89 16.86 -14.82
N PHE A 290 -1.01 17.12 -13.84
CA PHE A 290 -1.35 17.81 -12.59
C PHE A 290 -1.70 19.30 -12.77
N ALA A 291 -1.33 19.92 -13.89
CA ALA A 291 -1.85 21.24 -14.25
C ALA A 291 -3.30 21.17 -14.80
N HIS A 292 -3.75 19.98 -15.17
CA HIS A 292 -5.06 19.72 -15.78
C HIS A 292 -5.99 18.90 -14.88
N VAL A 293 -5.54 18.49 -13.69
CA VAL A 293 -6.36 17.74 -12.74
C VAL A 293 -6.42 18.41 -11.38
N SER A 294 -7.56 18.30 -10.73
CA SER A 294 -7.83 18.82 -9.39
C SER A 294 -7.69 17.74 -8.31
N ALA A 295 -7.56 18.17 -7.05
CA ALA A 295 -7.53 17.26 -5.91
C ALA A 295 -8.80 16.44 -5.71
N SER A 296 -9.92 16.95 -6.23
CA SER A 296 -11.22 16.30 -6.24
C SER A 296 -11.44 15.36 -7.42
N ASP A 297 -10.54 15.32 -8.41
CA ASP A 297 -10.77 14.52 -9.60
C ASP A 297 -10.75 13.02 -9.30
N SER A 298 -11.46 12.26 -10.13
CA SER A 298 -11.50 10.80 -10.03
C SER A 298 -10.15 10.19 -10.38
N GLY A 299 -9.84 9.06 -9.76
CA GLY A 299 -8.59 8.35 -10.04
C GLY A 299 -8.40 7.98 -11.53
N PRO A 300 -9.43 7.54 -12.28
CA PRO A 300 -9.34 7.33 -13.72
C PRO A 300 -9.00 8.60 -14.50
N VAL A 301 -9.53 9.77 -14.11
CA VAL A 301 -9.17 11.04 -14.76
C VAL A 301 -7.70 11.35 -14.50
N VAL A 302 -7.26 11.29 -13.24
CA VAL A 302 -5.86 11.55 -12.87
C VAL A 302 -4.90 10.57 -13.56
N LEU A 303 -5.19 9.28 -13.53
CA LEU A 303 -4.37 8.26 -14.19
C LEU A 303 -4.43 8.37 -15.71
N GLY A 304 -5.59 8.67 -16.28
CA GLY A 304 -5.73 8.87 -17.72
C GLY A 304 -4.89 10.02 -18.21
N GLN A 305 -4.93 11.16 -17.52
CA GLN A 305 -4.07 12.30 -17.81
C GLN A 305 -2.59 11.97 -17.59
N SER A 306 -2.24 11.23 -16.53
CA SER A 306 -0.84 10.98 -16.17
C SER A 306 -0.15 9.91 -17.03
N VAL A 307 -0.80 8.75 -17.20
CA VAL A 307 -0.22 7.56 -17.85
C VAL A 307 -0.94 7.14 -19.14
N GLY A 308 -1.96 7.89 -19.55
CA GLY A 308 -2.70 7.62 -20.78
C GLY A 308 -3.65 6.44 -20.68
N TRP A 309 -4.41 6.23 -21.75
CA TRP A 309 -5.35 5.13 -21.81
C TRP A 309 -4.67 3.76 -21.83
N VAL A 310 -3.43 3.64 -22.34
CA VAL A 310 -2.68 2.36 -22.32
C VAL A 310 -2.38 1.95 -20.88
N GLY A 311 -1.87 2.86 -20.06
CA GLY A 311 -1.59 2.60 -18.64
C GLY A 311 -2.85 2.24 -17.86
N MET A 312 -3.96 2.95 -18.13
CA MET A 312 -5.26 2.66 -17.50
C MET A 312 -5.83 1.30 -17.90
N ILE A 313 -5.82 0.95 -19.19
CA ILE A 313 -6.31 -0.36 -19.65
C ILE A 313 -5.48 -1.47 -19.03
N TRP A 314 -4.15 -1.34 -19.02
CA TRP A 314 -3.29 -2.33 -18.40
C TRP A 314 -3.61 -2.53 -16.92
N MET A 315 -3.70 -1.44 -16.17
CA MET A 315 -4.03 -1.49 -14.74
C MET A 315 -5.39 -2.16 -14.52
N THR A 316 -6.40 -1.78 -15.30
CA THR A 316 -7.76 -2.32 -15.20
C THR A 316 -7.80 -3.82 -15.51
N VAL A 317 -7.19 -4.24 -16.61
CA VAL A 317 -7.09 -5.66 -17.01
C VAL A 317 -6.28 -6.45 -15.98
N GLY A 318 -5.17 -5.91 -15.49
CA GLY A 318 -4.34 -6.53 -14.47
C GLY A 318 -5.08 -6.75 -13.15
N LEU A 319 -5.84 -5.75 -12.69
CA LEU A 319 -6.68 -5.85 -11.50
C LEU A 319 -7.83 -6.84 -11.69
N ALA A 320 -8.50 -6.82 -12.84
CA ALA A 320 -9.56 -7.76 -13.18
C ALA A 320 -9.04 -9.21 -13.24
N ALA A 321 -7.90 -9.44 -13.89
CA ALA A 321 -7.24 -10.74 -13.93
C ALA A 321 -6.85 -11.20 -12.52
N MET A 322 -6.29 -10.31 -11.69
CA MET A 322 -5.99 -10.62 -10.29
C MET A 322 -7.24 -11.06 -9.52
N LEU A 323 -8.36 -10.36 -9.70
CA LEU A 323 -9.65 -10.67 -9.07
C LEU A 323 -10.19 -12.04 -9.50
N ILE A 324 -10.21 -12.30 -10.81
CA ILE A 324 -10.71 -13.56 -11.38
C ILE A 324 -9.83 -14.73 -10.91
N ILE A 325 -8.50 -14.62 -11.02
CA ILE A 325 -7.57 -15.66 -10.57
C ILE A 325 -7.70 -15.88 -9.06
N SER A 326 -7.95 -14.82 -8.30
CA SER A 326 -8.20 -14.89 -6.86
C SER A 326 -9.46 -15.69 -6.52
N LEU A 327 -10.57 -15.40 -7.20
CA LEU A 327 -11.84 -16.11 -7.05
C LEU A 327 -11.75 -17.58 -7.48
N LEU A 328 -11.19 -17.86 -8.66
CA LEU A 328 -11.01 -19.23 -9.15
C LEU A 328 -10.23 -20.10 -8.15
N ARG A 329 -9.23 -19.52 -7.49
CA ARG A 329 -8.46 -20.24 -6.45
C ARG A 329 -9.23 -20.36 -5.14
N ALA A 330 -10.00 -19.35 -4.75
CA ALA A 330 -10.88 -19.43 -3.58
C ALA A 330 -11.88 -20.59 -3.67
N GLY A 331 -12.29 -20.98 -4.89
CA GLY A 331 -13.13 -22.16 -5.12
C GLY A 331 -12.55 -23.48 -4.62
N ARG A 332 -11.23 -23.55 -4.43
CA ARG A 332 -10.52 -24.74 -3.92
C ARG A 332 -10.38 -24.75 -2.40
N LEU A 333 -10.82 -23.70 -1.70
CA LEU A 333 -10.76 -23.62 -0.24
C LEU A 333 -11.81 -24.52 0.41
N ARG A 334 -11.55 -24.91 1.67
CA ARG A 334 -12.51 -25.62 2.51
C ARG A 334 -13.79 -24.80 2.64
N ARG A 335 -14.92 -25.49 2.83
CA ARG A 335 -16.26 -24.88 2.88
C ARG A 335 -16.35 -23.72 3.90
N GLY A 336 -15.71 -23.84 5.06
CA GLY A 336 -15.69 -22.79 6.09
C GLY A 336 -14.90 -21.53 5.72
N ASP A 337 -13.98 -21.61 4.77
CA ASP A 337 -13.09 -20.53 4.37
C ASP A 337 -13.60 -19.70 3.17
N GLN A 338 -14.64 -20.18 2.48
CA GLN A 338 -15.18 -19.53 1.27
C GLN A 338 -15.82 -18.17 1.57
N GLY A 339 -16.52 -18.03 2.71
CA GLY A 339 -17.11 -16.77 3.14
C GLY A 339 -16.07 -15.66 3.35
N ARG A 340 -14.95 -16.00 3.99
CA ARG A 340 -13.81 -15.09 4.16
C ARG A 340 -13.28 -14.61 2.82
N ALA A 341 -13.07 -15.54 1.89
CA ALA A 341 -12.55 -15.21 0.57
C ALA A 341 -13.44 -14.22 -0.18
N ILE A 342 -14.77 -14.43 -0.17
CA ILE A 342 -15.74 -13.54 -0.82
C ILE A 342 -15.67 -12.14 -0.22
N ILE A 343 -15.66 -12.03 1.11
CA ILE A 343 -15.64 -10.74 1.80
C ILE A 343 -14.34 -9.99 1.55
N TRP A 344 -13.20 -10.68 1.47
CA TRP A 344 -11.94 -10.04 1.16
C TRP A 344 -11.80 -9.64 -0.30
N VAL A 345 -12.39 -10.38 -1.23
CA VAL A 345 -12.52 -9.96 -2.64
C VAL A 345 -13.37 -8.69 -2.71
N TRP A 346 -14.50 -8.66 -2.02
CA TRP A 346 -15.36 -7.48 -1.95
C TRP A 346 -14.65 -6.28 -1.30
N THR A 347 -13.98 -6.48 -0.16
CA THR A 347 -13.20 -5.46 0.55
C THR A 347 -12.11 -4.86 -0.35
N THR A 348 -11.37 -5.71 -1.07
CA THR A 348 -10.32 -5.29 -2.00
C THR A 348 -10.90 -4.50 -3.18
N ALA A 349 -12.02 -4.95 -3.71
CA ALA A 349 -12.69 -4.28 -4.80
C ALA A 349 -13.21 -2.90 -4.35
N LEU A 350 -13.82 -2.79 -3.17
CA LEU A 350 -14.28 -1.52 -2.60
C LEU A 350 -13.14 -0.54 -2.31
N ALA A 351 -12.04 -1.01 -1.72
CA ALA A 351 -10.87 -0.17 -1.47
C ALA A 351 -10.27 0.35 -2.78
N THR A 352 -10.17 -0.51 -3.81
CA THR A 352 -9.77 -0.10 -5.16
C THR A 352 -10.73 0.94 -5.75
N CYS A 353 -12.04 0.75 -5.60
CA CYS A 353 -13.02 1.73 -6.06
C CYS A 353 -12.94 3.04 -5.28
N ALA A 354 -12.67 3.00 -3.97
CA ALA A 354 -12.42 4.20 -3.17
C ALA A 354 -11.19 4.94 -3.70
N LEU A 355 -10.10 4.23 -4.02
CA LEU A 355 -8.89 4.79 -4.62
C LEU A 355 -9.17 5.47 -5.96
N LEU A 356 -10.05 4.87 -6.77
CA LEU A 356 -10.43 5.40 -8.08
C LEU A 356 -11.57 6.42 -8.03
N SER A 357 -12.20 6.63 -6.88
CA SER A 357 -13.28 7.62 -6.74
C SER A 357 -12.73 9.05 -6.75
N PRO A 358 -13.57 10.07 -6.98
CA PRO A 358 -13.20 11.48 -6.82
C PRO A 358 -12.48 11.72 -5.48
N GLY A 359 -11.26 12.28 -5.55
CA GLY A 359 -10.39 12.53 -4.39
C GLY A 359 -9.64 11.32 -3.82
N GLY A 360 -9.92 10.10 -4.31
CA GLY A 360 -9.40 8.85 -3.78
C GLY A 360 -7.88 8.71 -3.85
N LEU A 361 -7.29 9.01 -5.02
CA LEU A 361 -5.83 8.94 -5.21
C LEU A 361 -5.06 9.94 -4.35
N GLN A 362 -5.71 11.05 -3.96
CA GLN A 362 -5.07 12.12 -3.21
C GLN A 362 -5.32 12.04 -1.70
N ALA A 363 -6.10 11.05 -1.23
CA ALA A 363 -6.38 10.85 0.19
C ALA A 363 -5.44 9.78 0.79
N PRO A 364 -4.55 10.12 1.74
CA PRO A 364 -3.66 9.16 2.38
C PRO A 364 -4.40 7.98 3.04
N ALA A 365 -5.57 8.24 3.63
CA ALA A 365 -6.43 7.19 4.19
C ALA A 365 -6.77 6.11 3.16
N VAL A 366 -7.17 6.52 1.95
CA VAL A 366 -7.60 5.59 0.90
C VAL A 366 -6.42 4.78 0.37
N LEU A 367 -5.24 5.39 0.24
CA LEU A 367 -4.01 4.68 -0.10
C LEU A 367 -3.67 3.61 0.94
N MET A 368 -3.69 3.95 2.22
CA MET A 368 -3.37 3.01 3.31
C MET A 368 -4.40 1.87 3.41
N ALA A 369 -5.68 2.18 3.20
CA ALA A 369 -6.75 1.18 3.20
C ALA A 369 -6.62 0.22 2.02
N THR A 370 -6.32 0.75 0.83
CA THR A 370 -6.07 -0.05 -0.37
C THR A 370 -4.83 -0.92 -0.19
N ALA A 371 -3.78 -0.38 0.40
CA ALA A 371 -2.56 -1.10 0.70
C ALA A 371 -2.82 -2.29 1.65
N LEU A 372 -3.57 -2.07 2.72
CA LEU A 372 -3.99 -3.12 3.65
C LEU A 372 -4.82 -4.20 2.93
N ALA A 373 -5.82 -3.77 2.15
CA ALA A 373 -6.72 -4.67 1.44
C ALA A 373 -5.96 -5.56 0.44
N TRP A 374 -5.14 -4.95 -0.40
CA TRP A 374 -4.33 -5.62 -1.40
C TRP A 374 -3.25 -6.51 -0.77
N GLY A 375 -2.58 -6.05 0.29
CA GLY A 375 -1.52 -6.81 0.97
C GLY A 375 -2.05 -8.09 1.65
N LEU A 376 -3.26 -8.05 2.18
CA LEU A 376 -3.86 -9.19 2.90
C LEU A 376 -4.65 -10.13 2.00
N LEU A 377 -5.13 -9.67 0.83
CA LEU A 377 -5.96 -10.47 -0.07
C LEU A 377 -5.38 -11.88 -0.36
N PRO A 378 -4.11 -12.06 -0.78
CA PRO A 378 -3.57 -13.39 -1.06
C PRO A 378 -3.73 -14.36 0.13
N ARG A 379 -3.51 -13.86 1.34
CA ARG A 379 -3.58 -14.68 2.56
C ARG A 379 -5.01 -15.05 2.91
N MET A 380 -5.95 -14.12 2.72
CA MET A 380 -7.37 -14.32 2.99
C MET A 380 -8.00 -15.35 2.05
N LEU A 381 -7.43 -15.46 0.84
CA LEU A 381 -7.69 -16.51 -0.14
C LEU A 381 -6.91 -17.81 0.11
N GLY A 382 -6.29 -17.95 1.28
CA GLY A 382 -5.60 -19.17 1.70
C GLY A 382 -4.25 -19.42 1.03
N ARG A 383 -3.65 -18.43 0.34
CA ARG A 383 -2.32 -18.64 -0.27
C ARG A 383 -1.22 -18.54 0.79
N PRO A 384 -0.22 -19.44 0.74
CA PRO A 384 1.03 -19.20 1.43
C PRO A 384 1.74 -17.99 0.81
N GLN A 385 2.45 -17.23 1.64
CA GLN A 385 3.30 -16.15 1.19
C GLN A 385 4.47 -16.75 0.40
N GLN A 386 4.55 -16.45 -0.89
CA GLN A 386 5.72 -16.80 -1.69
C GLN A 386 6.78 -15.73 -1.50
N GLY A 387 8.02 -16.15 -1.26
CA GLY A 387 9.16 -15.25 -1.19
C GLY A 387 9.74 -14.96 -2.57
N ARG A 388 10.20 -13.72 -2.77
CA ARG A 388 11.02 -13.30 -3.90
C ARG A 388 12.36 -12.78 -3.40
N PRO A 389 13.43 -12.80 -4.21
CA PRO A 389 14.71 -12.26 -3.80
C PRO A 389 14.58 -10.77 -3.48
N GLY A 390 15.07 -10.36 -2.30
CA GLY A 390 15.09 -8.95 -1.88
C GLY A 390 15.88 -8.01 -2.77
N LEU A 391 16.68 -8.54 -3.70
CA LEU A 391 17.36 -7.77 -4.74
C LEU A 391 16.36 -6.94 -5.57
N ILE A 392 15.16 -7.46 -5.82
CA ILE A 392 14.13 -6.72 -6.57
C ILE A 392 13.77 -5.42 -5.85
N LEU A 393 13.56 -5.47 -4.53
CA LEU A 393 13.25 -4.28 -3.75
C LEU A 393 14.40 -3.27 -3.77
N LEU A 394 15.64 -3.74 -3.66
CA LEU A 394 16.84 -2.89 -3.75
C LEU A 394 16.90 -2.16 -5.10
N LEU A 395 16.71 -2.87 -6.22
CA LEU A 395 16.73 -2.27 -7.54
C LEU A 395 15.60 -1.24 -7.72
N LEU A 396 14.39 -1.54 -7.23
CA LEU A 396 13.26 -0.61 -7.30
C LEU A 396 13.51 0.65 -6.46
N MET A 397 14.04 0.52 -5.25
CA MET A 397 14.35 1.67 -4.40
C MET A 397 15.52 2.48 -4.97
N ALA A 398 16.58 1.84 -5.44
CA ALA A 398 17.68 2.54 -6.10
C ALA A 398 17.19 3.32 -7.33
N GLY A 399 16.36 2.70 -8.17
CA GLY A 399 15.74 3.37 -9.32
C GLY A 399 14.87 4.56 -8.92
N LEU A 400 14.05 4.41 -7.88
CA LEU A 400 13.24 5.50 -7.34
C LEU A 400 14.11 6.63 -6.78
N MET A 401 15.18 6.31 -6.05
CA MET A 401 16.10 7.29 -5.49
C MET A 401 16.84 8.07 -6.57
N VAL A 402 17.28 7.40 -7.64
CA VAL A 402 17.87 8.07 -8.81
C VAL A 402 16.84 8.98 -9.47
N ALA A 403 15.60 8.50 -9.65
CA ALA A 403 14.52 9.33 -10.19
C ALA A 403 14.26 10.57 -9.32
N VAL A 404 14.26 10.39 -7.99
CA VAL A 404 14.12 11.46 -7.01
C VAL A 404 15.26 12.47 -7.09
N GLY A 405 16.51 11.99 -7.19
CA GLY A 405 17.67 12.85 -7.26
C GLY A 405 17.80 13.62 -8.57
N VAL A 406 17.38 13.06 -9.71
CA VAL A 406 17.49 13.74 -11.02
C VAL A 406 16.37 14.77 -11.22
N ALA A 407 15.27 14.62 -10.49
CA ALA A 407 14.11 15.47 -10.60
C ALA A 407 14.37 16.92 -10.17
N ARG A 408 13.95 17.88 -11.02
CA ARG A 408 13.97 19.32 -10.73
C ARG A 408 12.82 19.83 -9.84
N SER A 409 11.70 19.12 -9.76
CA SER A 409 10.59 19.38 -8.83
C SER A 409 10.27 18.10 -8.07
N THR A 410 10.35 18.16 -6.75
CA THR A 410 9.98 17.05 -5.85
C THR A 410 8.48 17.02 -5.52
N GLY A 411 7.72 18.05 -5.92
CA GLY A 411 6.27 18.17 -5.72
C GLY A 411 5.75 17.71 -4.40
N LEU A 412 4.74 16.85 -4.40
CA LEU A 412 4.09 16.37 -3.18
C LEU A 412 5.12 15.86 -2.15
N VAL A 413 6.21 15.23 -2.59
CA VAL A 413 7.27 14.74 -1.69
C VAL A 413 7.97 15.90 -1.00
N GLY A 414 8.43 16.89 -1.77
CA GLY A 414 9.10 18.07 -1.23
C GLY A 414 8.19 18.90 -0.34
N TRP A 415 6.94 19.13 -0.76
CA TRP A 415 5.94 19.88 0.01
C TRP A 415 5.54 19.16 1.30
N SER A 416 5.27 17.85 1.23
CA SER A 416 4.85 17.06 2.39
C SER A 416 5.96 16.93 3.44
N ILE A 417 7.21 16.82 2.98
CA ILE A 417 8.38 16.76 3.87
C ILE A 417 8.71 18.16 4.40
N GLY A 418 8.64 19.20 3.57
CA GLY A 418 8.92 20.58 3.97
C GLY A 418 7.98 21.08 5.07
N VAL A 419 6.71 20.68 5.04
CA VAL A 419 5.75 21.00 6.10
C VAL A 419 6.08 20.27 7.41
N LEU A 420 6.48 19.00 7.36
CA LEU A 420 6.85 18.24 8.57
C LEU A 420 8.20 18.65 9.15
N ALA A 421 9.14 19.03 8.31
CA ALA A 421 10.52 19.35 8.69
C ALA A 421 10.69 20.84 9.05
N GLY A 422 9.59 21.57 9.28
CA GLY A 422 9.62 22.97 9.71
C GLY A 422 10.24 23.92 8.69
N GLY A 423 10.06 23.65 7.40
CA GLY A 423 10.67 24.41 6.31
C GLY A 423 12.13 24.03 6.00
N SER A 424 12.72 23.05 6.71
CA SER A 424 14.01 22.50 6.28
C SER A 424 13.85 21.68 5.01
N SER A 425 14.60 22.12 3.99
CA SER A 425 14.53 21.72 2.58
C SER A 425 14.89 20.26 2.32
N ASP A 426 14.88 19.87 1.04
CA ASP A 426 15.27 18.60 0.40
C ASP A 426 16.30 17.72 1.14
N LYS A 427 17.19 18.29 1.96
CA LYS A 427 18.10 17.59 2.89
C LYS A 427 17.42 16.46 3.68
N TRP A 428 16.19 16.64 4.16
CA TRP A 428 15.51 15.57 4.91
C TRP A 428 15.22 14.34 4.02
N LEU A 429 14.90 14.57 2.74
CA LEU A 429 14.74 13.51 1.75
C LEU A 429 16.07 12.78 1.49
N HIS A 430 17.19 13.51 1.45
CA HIS A 430 18.53 12.91 1.37
C HIS A 430 18.87 12.06 2.60
N VAL A 431 18.54 12.53 3.81
CA VAL A 431 18.74 11.74 5.05
C VAL A 431 17.94 10.44 5.00
N VAL A 432 16.66 10.48 4.65
CA VAL A 432 15.82 9.28 4.55
C VAL A 432 16.32 8.33 3.47
N THR A 433 16.68 8.88 2.31
CA THR A 433 17.22 8.12 1.19
C THR A 433 18.50 7.39 1.57
N GLY A 434 19.44 8.08 2.21
CA GLY A 434 20.68 7.51 2.73
C GLY A 434 20.42 6.41 3.76
N LEU A 435 19.51 6.66 4.71
CA LEU A 435 19.11 5.68 5.72
C LEU A 435 18.55 4.39 5.10
N LEU A 436 17.56 4.51 4.22
CA LEU A 436 16.89 3.36 3.62
C LEU A 436 17.83 2.58 2.69
N LEU A 437 18.60 3.29 1.84
CA LEU A 437 19.55 2.63 0.93
C LEU A 437 20.61 1.85 1.71
N ALA A 438 21.18 2.47 2.75
CA ALA A 438 22.18 1.84 3.61
C ALA A 438 21.62 0.61 4.33
N LEU A 439 20.43 0.69 4.93
CA LEU A 439 19.80 -0.47 5.58
C LEU A 439 19.48 -1.59 4.60
N MET A 440 19.05 -1.27 3.38
CA MET A 440 18.75 -2.25 2.36
C MET A 440 20.01 -2.95 1.84
N LEU A 441 21.08 -2.20 1.55
CA LEU A 441 22.36 -2.77 1.17
C LEU A 441 22.94 -3.61 2.31
N ALA A 442 22.91 -3.10 3.54
CA ALA A 442 23.34 -3.84 4.72
C ALA A 442 22.56 -5.15 4.89
N TRP A 443 21.23 -5.12 4.73
CA TRP A 443 20.38 -6.31 4.76
C TRP A 443 20.77 -7.34 3.69
N ARG A 444 20.99 -6.88 2.45
CA ARG A 444 21.37 -7.76 1.33
C ARG A 444 22.75 -8.38 1.52
N MET A 445 23.72 -7.57 1.94
CA MET A 445 25.12 -7.95 2.06
C MET A 445 25.45 -8.65 3.39
N ALA A 446 24.66 -8.46 4.45
CA ALA A 446 24.75 -9.26 5.68
C ALA A 446 24.51 -10.76 5.40
N GLY A 447 23.77 -11.06 4.34
CA GLY A 447 24.33 -11.78 3.19
C GLY A 447 25.41 -12.83 3.44
N TRP A 448 26.61 -12.30 3.38
CA TRP A 448 27.86 -13.03 3.29
C TRP A 448 28.66 -12.91 4.59
N GLY A 449 28.07 -12.31 5.62
CA GLY A 449 28.67 -12.06 6.93
C GLY A 449 28.34 -10.65 7.45
N PRO A 450 28.48 -10.40 8.76
CA PRO A 450 28.17 -9.10 9.36
C PRO A 450 29.05 -7.97 8.80
N TRP A 451 30.31 -8.26 8.49
CA TRP A 451 31.24 -7.28 7.91
C TRP A 451 30.79 -6.79 6.52
N TRP A 452 30.21 -7.68 5.70
CA TRP A 452 29.66 -7.31 4.40
C TRP A 452 28.45 -6.38 4.52
N GLY A 453 27.68 -6.48 5.61
CA GLY A 453 26.62 -5.51 5.87
C GLY A 453 27.16 -4.10 6.13
N LEU A 454 28.30 -3.97 6.84
CA LEU A 454 28.99 -2.70 7.02
C LEU A 454 29.50 -2.13 5.69
N VAL A 455 30.06 -3.00 4.82
CA VAL A 455 30.43 -2.60 3.45
C VAL A 455 29.21 -2.05 2.71
N GLY A 456 28.04 -2.68 2.86
CA GLY A 456 26.79 -2.18 2.28
C GLY A 456 26.41 -0.77 2.74
N VAL A 457 26.61 -0.45 4.03
CA VAL A 457 26.38 0.91 4.57
C VAL A 457 27.35 1.92 3.95
N VAL A 458 28.64 1.57 3.84
CA VAL A 458 29.65 2.44 3.22
C VAL A 458 29.32 2.68 1.74
N LEU A 459 28.93 1.63 1.01
CA LEU A 459 28.52 1.74 -0.40
C LEU A 459 27.31 2.66 -0.58
N ALA A 460 26.34 2.65 0.34
CA ALA A 460 25.23 3.61 0.29
C ALA A 460 25.68 5.06 0.46
N GLY A 461 26.61 5.33 1.37
CA GLY A 461 27.18 6.67 1.55
C GLY A 461 27.95 7.15 0.32
N ALA A 462 28.72 6.26 -0.30
CA ALA A 462 29.41 6.52 -1.56
C ALA A 462 28.44 6.75 -2.73
N ALA A 463 27.34 6.01 -2.78
CA ALA A 463 26.31 6.15 -3.81
C ALA A 463 25.65 7.54 -3.79
N GLY A 464 25.53 8.19 -2.63
CA GLY A 464 25.07 9.58 -2.55
C GLY A 464 26.00 10.55 -3.29
N GLY A 465 27.32 10.38 -3.13
CA GLY A 465 28.31 11.19 -3.85
C GLY A 465 28.32 10.92 -5.35
N ALA A 466 28.17 9.64 -5.75
CA ALA A 466 27.98 9.29 -7.16
C ALA A 466 26.71 9.91 -7.75
N GLY A 467 25.63 10.00 -6.96
CA GLY A 467 24.39 10.69 -7.33
C GLY A 467 24.60 12.18 -7.63
N GLU A 468 25.34 12.90 -6.79
CA GLU A 468 25.70 14.32 -7.02
C GLU A 468 26.53 14.49 -8.30
N VAL A 469 27.48 13.59 -8.57
CA VAL A 469 28.27 13.62 -9.81
C VAL A 469 27.38 13.36 -11.03
N LEU A 470 26.46 12.39 -10.95
CA LEU A 470 25.50 12.11 -12.02
C LEU A 470 24.57 13.31 -12.26
N GLN A 471 24.10 13.98 -11.20
CA GLN A 471 23.32 15.21 -11.33
C GLN A 471 24.15 16.31 -12.02
N GLN A 472 25.40 16.52 -11.63
CA GLN A 472 26.29 17.50 -12.27
C GLN A 472 26.43 17.24 -13.77
N ILE A 473 26.58 15.98 -14.18
CA ILE A 473 26.68 15.59 -15.59
C ILE A 473 25.34 15.82 -16.31
N ALA A 474 24.22 15.43 -15.69
CA ALA A 474 22.89 15.50 -16.29
C ALA A 474 22.30 16.93 -16.34
N SER A 475 22.70 17.80 -15.41
CA SER A 475 22.23 19.18 -15.34
C SER A 475 23.35 20.13 -15.72
N ALA A 476 23.39 20.49 -17.02
CA ALA A 476 24.39 21.36 -17.62
C ALA A 476 24.68 22.61 -16.77
N GLY A 477 25.74 22.55 -15.94
CA GLY A 477 26.24 23.66 -15.14
C GLY A 477 25.87 23.69 -13.65
N ARG A 478 25.17 22.70 -13.07
CA ARG A 478 24.97 22.64 -11.60
C ARG A 478 26.24 22.14 -10.91
N SER A 479 26.74 22.87 -9.92
CA SER A 479 27.82 22.39 -9.04
C SER A 479 27.30 21.31 -8.07
N PRO A 480 28.09 20.26 -7.76
CA PRO A 480 27.75 19.31 -6.70
C PRO A 480 27.40 20.03 -5.40
N GLN A 481 26.30 19.64 -4.77
CA GLN A 481 25.91 20.21 -3.49
C GLN A 481 26.44 19.32 -2.38
N TRP A 482 27.61 19.67 -1.85
CA TRP A 482 28.22 18.92 -0.73
C TRP A 482 27.30 18.77 0.48
N ALA A 483 26.39 19.74 0.70
CA ALA A 483 25.38 19.66 1.75
C ALA A 483 24.38 18.51 1.54
N ASP A 484 24.02 18.21 0.29
CA ASP A 484 23.09 17.13 -0.07
C ASP A 484 23.77 15.77 0.11
N TRP A 485 25.04 15.65 -0.31
CA TRP A 485 25.85 14.46 -0.01
C TRP A 485 26.04 14.24 1.49
N MET A 486 26.35 15.30 2.25
CA MET A 486 26.47 15.20 3.71
C MET A 486 25.16 14.78 4.38
N ALA A 487 24.02 15.28 3.91
CA ALA A 487 22.71 14.86 4.40
C ALA A 487 22.45 13.37 4.12
N HIS A 488 22.79 12.89 2.92
CA HIS A 488 22.74 11.46 2.58
C HIS A 488 23.71 10.61 3.43
N GLY A 489 24.91 11.15 3.69
CA GLY A 489 25.90 10.58 4.60
C GLY A 489 25.38 10.45 6.03
N ALA A 490 24.68 11.48 6.55
CA ALA A 490 24.06 11.43 7.87
C ALA A 490 22.98 10.34 7.97
N GLY A 491 22.17 10.17 6.92
CA GLY A 491 21.25 9.04 6.80
C GLY A 491 21.95 7.69 6.86
N SER A 492 23.06 7.55 6.12
CA SER A 492 23.88 6.33 6.10
C SER A 492 24.54 6.05 7.46
N ALA A 493 24.97 7.09 8.18
CA ALA A 493 25.50 6.97 9.54
C ALA A 493 24.42 6.53 10.54
N ALA A 494 23.18 7.03 10.41
CA ALA A 494 22.06 6.54 11.21
C ALA A 494 21.79 5.05 10.94
N ALA A 495 21.86 4.62 9.67
CA ALA A 495 21.75 3.21 9.30
C ALA A 495 22.86 2.34 9.92
N LEU A 496 24.08 2.86 10.01
CA LEU A 496 25.21 2.17 10.67
C LEU A 496 24.88 1.83 12.13
N VAL A 497 24.34 2.80 12.88
CA VAL A 497 23.93 2.60 14.27
C VAL A 497 22.86 1.52 14.37
N LEU A 498 21.80 1.62 13.55
CA LEU A 498 20.73 0.62 13.54
C LEU A 498 21.21 -0.77 13.14
N TYR A 499 22.09 -0.85 12.14
CA TYR A 499 22.70 -2.10 11.70
C TYR A 499 23.55 -2.74 12.81
N GLY A 500 24.39 -1.96 13.47
CA GLY A 500 25.21 -2.41 14.61
C GLY A 500 24.35 -2.97 15.74
N LEU A 501 23.24 -2.29 16.07
CA LEU A 501 22.25 -2.79 17.05
C LEU A 501 21.63 -4.13 16.61
N CYS A 502 21.31 -4.29 15.33
CA CYS A 502 20.76 -5.54 14.80
C CYS A 502 21.76 -6.70 14.85
N VAL A 503 23.03 -6.45 14.51
CA VAL A 503 24.09 -7.46 14.61
C VAL A 503 24.32 -7.87 16.06
N GLY A 504 24.39 -6.89 16.98
CA GLY A 504 24.51 -7.15 18.41
C GLY A 504 23.35 -7.99 18.94
N ALA A 505 22.10 -7.62 18.61
CA ALA A 505 20.92 -8.40 18.99
C ALA A 505 20.95 -9.84 18.48
N ARG A 506 21.39 -10.04 17.23
CA ARG A 506 21.52 -11.38 16.63
C ARG A 506 22.57 -12.24 17.35
N TRP A 507 23.67 -11.65 17.80
CA TRP A 507 24.68 -12.37 18.59
C TRP A 507 24.14 -12.79 19.96
N CYS A 508 23.38 -11.93 20.63
CA CYS A 508 22.72 -12.29 21.89
C CYS A 508 21.71 -13.46 21.71
N GLU A 509 20.86 -13.41 20.67
CA GLU A 509 19.91 -14.49 20.39
C GLU A 509 20.61 -15.82 20.08
N SER A 510 21.76 -15.79 19.39
CA SER A 510 22.49 -17.02 19.06
C SER A 510 23.07 -17.73 20.29
N ALA A 511 23.48 -16.99 21.31
CA ALA A 511 23.96 -17.56 22.57
C ALA A 511 22.82 -18.23 23.35
N ASP A 512 21.66 -17.58 23.41
CA ASP A 512 20.49 -18.12 24.12
C ASP A 512 19.94 -19.40 23.48
N VAL A 513 19.90 -19.46 22.14
CA VAL A 513 19.47 -20.68 21.42
C VAL A 513 20.46 -21.82 21.63
N HIS A 514 21.76 -21.53 21.63
CA HIS A 514 22.78 -22.56 21.88
C HIS A 514 22.68 -23.13 23.29
N ASN A 515 22.47 -22.26 24.30
CA ASN A 515 22.24 -22.67 25.68
C ASN A 515 20.93 -23.47 25.85
N MET A 516 19.88 -23.15 25.07
CA MET A 516 18.61 -23.87 25.10
C MET A 516 18.70 -25.25 24.46
N ASP A 517 19.39 -25.40 23.33
CA ASP A 517 19.65 -26.70 22.71
C ASP A 517 20.53 -27.57 23.61
N GLU A 518 21.52 -26.98 24.27
CA GLU A 518 22.35 -27.66 25.26
C GLU A 518 21.52 -28.10 26.48
N ALA A 519 20.63 -27.24 27.00
CA ALA A 519 19.71 -27.60 28.08
C ALA A 519 18.74 -28.73 27.67
N ILE A 520 18.13 -28.65 26.49
CA ILE A 520 17.24 -29.70 25.95
C ILE A 520 18.00 -31.02 25.77
N SER A 521 19.26 -30.97 25.35
CA SER A 521 20.09 -32.18 25.23
C SER A 521 20.38 -32.84 26.58
N ARG A 522 20.52 -32.06 27.65
CA ARG A 522 20.72 -32.57 29.03
C ARG A 522 19.46 -33.21 29.63
N TYR A 523 18.27 -32.82 29.20
CA TYR A 523 16.99 -33.40 29.63
C TYR A 523 16.47 -34.52 28.72
N ARG A 524 17.24 -34.93 27.70
CA ARG A 524 16.94 -36.08 26.82
C ARG A 524 17.66 -37.38 27.21
N LEU A 525 18.27 -37.41 28.39
CA LEU A 525 18.70 -38.63 29.09
C LEU A 525 17.60 -39.06 30.06
#